data_AF-A0A239LQF8-F1
#
_entry.id   AF-A0A239LQF8-F1
#
_cell.length_a   1.000
_cell.length_b   1.000
_cell.length_c   1.000
_cell.angle_alpha   90.00
_cell.angle_beta   90.00
_cell.angle_gamma   90.00
#
_symmetry.space_group_name_H-M   'P 1'
#
loop_
_entity.id
_entity.type
_entity.pdbx_description
1 polymer ?
#
loop_
_entity_poly.entity_id
_entity_poly.type
_entity_poly.pdbx_seq_one_letter_code
_entity_poly.pdbx_strand_id
1 'polypeptide(L)'
;MVCSRNGTRPVSFCMKTFLCFGLLLASAARAQEPKVDPNRVFTTQLHWERVGGAPRSATDRWASGSLAILYRDGTYAAVTASFRRIAKDAPISLSLNEGYVIRLGTWTKTDDNMIRIESREVARDAVVQRAGDAEAPLPGPVSARTCRLDKPSVEHLSDAIHCNGGNGLTLTPPDAPVDLNDLPRIVDALVKKTAPR
;
A
#
# COMPACT_ATOMS: atom_id res chain seq x y z
N MET A 1 -17.14 -63.16 59.90
CA MET A 1 -17.04 -64.13 58.79
C MET A 1 -15.93 -63.65 57.85
N VAL A 2 -14.82 -64.39 57.84
CA VAL A 2 -13.75 -64.52 56.82
C VAL A 2 -13.15 -63.26 56.15
N CYS A 3 -11.87 -63.05 56.46
CA CYS A 3 -10.88 -62.27 55.70
C CYS A 3 -10.43 -62.98 54.40
N SER A 4 -10.03 -62.24 53.35
CA SER A 4 -8.86 -62.50 52.46
C SER A 4 -8.96 -61.60 51.21
N ARG A 5 -8.06 -60.63 50.96
CA ARG A 5 -6.67 -60.68 50.43
C ARG A 5 -6.51 -60.86 48.90
N ASN A 6 -5.82 -59.86 48.34
CA ASN A 6 -4.68 -59.93 47.41
C ASN A 6 -4.87 -59.96 45.88
N GLY A 7 -4.13 -59.05 45.23
CA GLY A 7 -3.34 -59.32 44.02
C GLY A 7 -3.29 -58.13 43.03
N THR A 8 -2.25 -57.27 43.02
CA THR A 8 -1.06 -57.31 42.12
C THR A 8 -1.39 -57.61 40.64
N ARG A 9 -1.00 -56.85 39.60
CA ARG A 9 0.19 -56.00 39.33
C ARG A 9 -0.04 -55.25 37.98
N PRO A 10 0.86 -54.33 37.58
CA PRO A 10 0.72 -53.46 36.41
C PRO A 10 1.23 -54.14 35.13
N VAL A 11 0.75 -53.70 33.95
CA VAL A 11 1.37 -54.07 32.68
C VAL A 11 1.77 -52.79 31.93
N SER A 12 3.09 -52.62 31.88
CA SER A 12 3.81 -51.72 31.01
C SER A 12 3.99 -52.37 29.64
N PHE A 13 3.65 -51.65 28.58
CA PHE A 13 4.14 -51.80 27.19
C PHE A 13 4.13 -50.36 26.64
N CYS A 14 5.25 -49.63 26.53
CA CYS A 14 6.39 -49.85 25.65
C CYS A 14 5.98 -49.99 24.17
N MET A 15 6.12 -48.90 23.42
CA MET A 15 7.08 -48.79 22.31
C MET A 15 6.52 -48.27 20.96
N LYS A 16 7.20 -47.23 20.48
CA LYS A 16 7.50 -46.81 19.08
C LYS A 16 6.45 -46.05 18.25
N THR A 17 6.67 -44.73 18.22
CA THR A 17 7.09 -43.96 17.03
C THR A 17 6.61 -44.48 15.66
N PHE A 18 5.65 -43.78 15.05
CA PHE A 18 5.58 -43.65 13.60
C PHE A 18 5.69 -42.18 13.21
N LEU A 19 6.83 -41.89 12.57
CA LEU A 19 7.23 -40.64 11.96
C LEU A 19 6.51 -40.51 10.59
N CYS A 20 6.15 -39.27 10.25
CA CYS A 20 5.98 -38.74 8.88
C CYS A 20 4.74 -39.15 8.04
N PHE A 21 3.69 -38.34 8.15
CA PHE A 21 3.01 -37.68 7.03
C PHE A 21 2.96 -36.19 7.43
N GLY A 22 3.62 -35.22 6.78
CA GLY A 22 3.87 -35.09 5.35
C GLY A 22 2.79 -34.18 4.75
N LEU A 23 3.20 -32.95 4.42
CA LEU A 23 2.49 -31.89 3.69
C LEU A 23 1.54 -30.93 4.46
N LEU A 24 2.11 -29.77 4.79
CA LEU A 24 1.73 -28.49 4.17
C LEU A 24 0.22 -28.23 4.04
N LEU A 25 -0.36 -27.61 5.07
CA LEU A 25 -1.37 -26.57 4.84
C LEU A 25 -0.73 -25.23 5.11
N ALA A 26 0.09 -24.82 4.15
CA ALA A 26 0.39 -23.44 3.92
C ALA A 26 -0.93 -22.69 3.62
N SER A 27 -0.98 -21.44 4.07
CA SER A 27 -1.72 -20.37 3.41
C SER A 27 -3.25 -20.42 3.52
N ALA A 28 -3.75 -20.05 4.70
CA ALA A 28 -4.94 -19.20 4.76
C ALA A 28 -4.56 -17.86 5.41
N ALA A 29 -3.51 -17.21 4.89
CA ALA A 29 -3.51 -15.77 4.89
C ALA A 29 -4.72 -15.39 4.03
N ARG A 30 -5.87 -15.17 4.67
CA ARG A 30 -6.93 -14.38 4.06
C ARG A 30 -6.22 -13.10 3.66
N ALA A 31 -5.99 -12.93 2.37
CA ALA A 31 -5.80 -11.61 1.79
C ALA A 31 -7.09 -10.87 2.12
N GLN A 32 -7.12 -10.30 3.33
CA GLN A 32 -8.15 -9.41 3.78
C GLN A 32 -7.98 -8.25 2.81
N GLU A 33 -8.88 -8.15 1.83
CA GLU A 33 -8.90 -7.02 0.92
C GLU A 33 -8.71 -5.78 1.79
N PRO A 34 -7.60 -5.05 1.63
CA PRO A 34 -7.27 -4.03 2.58
C PRO A 34 -8.32 -2.94 2.34
N LYS A 35 -9.31 -2.88 3.24
CA LYS A 35 -10.47 -2.00 3.12
C LYS A 35 -9.94 -0.57 3.17
N VAL A 36 -9.71 -0.01 1.99
CA VAL A 36 -9.24 1.37 1.82
C VAL A 36 -10.30 2.26 2.44
N ASP A 37 -9.86 3.12 3.36
CA ASP A 37 -10.70 4.15 3.92
C ASP A 37 -10.60 5.39 3.02
N PRO A 38 -11.70 5.95 2.50
CA PRO A 38 -11.65 7.17 1.69
C PRO A 38 -10.98 8.34 2.43
N ASN A 39 -11.00 8.35 3.77
CA ASN A 39 -10.32 9.37 4.59
C ASN A 39 -8.79 9.15 4.69
N ARG A 40 -8.24 8.15 4.01
CA ARG A 40 -6.83 7.77 4.03
C ARG A 40 -6.20 7.73 2.65
N VAL A 41 -6.88 8.32 1.67
CA VAL A 41 -6.40 8.56 0.32
C VAL A 41 -6.01 10.02 0.22
N PHE A 42 -4.76 10.27 -0.18
CA PHE A 42 -4.24 11.62 -0.32
C PHE A 42 -3.54 11.77 -1.66
N THR A 43 -3.54 12.99 -2.20
CA THR A 43 -2.74 13.33 -3.36
C THR A 43 -1.81 14.48 -3.03
N THR A 44 -0.75 14.68 -3.81
CA THR A 44 -0.13 16.00 -3.91
C THR A 44 -1.15 17.00 -4.45
N GLN A 45 -0.87 18.30 -4.34
CA GLN A 45 -1.65 19.30 -5.04
C GLN A 45 -1.59 19.03 -6.55
N LEU A 46 -2.74 18.72 -7.16
CA LEU A 46 -2.86 18.42 -8.58
C LEU A 46 -3.13 19.71 -9.35
N HIS A 47 -2.16 20.14 -10.17
CA HIS A 47 -2.32 21.28 -11.06
C HIS A 47 -2.89 20.80 -12.39
N TRP A 48 -4.20 21.02 -12.56
CA TRP A 48 -4.95 20.51 -13.70
C TRP A 48 -4.74 21.32 -14.97
N GLU A 49 -4.23 20.65 -16.00
CA GLU A 49 -3.96 21.20 -17.31
C GLU A 49 -4.91 20.62 -18.36
N ARG A 50 -5.07 21.33 -19.48
CA ARG A 50 -5.80 20.78 -20.63
C ARG A 50 -4.96 19.71 -21.30
N VAL A 51 -5.58 18.61 -21.71
CA VAL A 51 -4.92 17.59 -22.52
C VAL A 51 -4.46 18.19 -23.85
N GLY A 52 -3.19 17.97 -24.21
CA GLY A 52 -2.60 18.46 -25.46
C GLY A 52 -3.36 17.94 -26.69
N GLY A 53 -3.59 18.82 -27.67
CA GLY A 53 -4.34 18.45 -28.89
C GLY A 53 -5.86 18.34 -28.74
N ALA A 54 -6.41 18.40 -27.53
CA ALA A 54 -7.86 18.35 -27.32
C ALA A 54 -8.55 19.67 -27.77
N PRO A 55 -9.78 19.60 -28.31
CA PRO A 55 -10.60 20.78 -28.61
C PRO A 55 -10.74 21.71 -27.41
N ARG A 56 -10.94 23.02 -27.64
CA ARG A 56 -11.15 23.98 -26.53
C ARG A 56 -12.38 23.66 -25.68
N SER A 57 -13.37 23.00 -26.25
CA SER A 57 -14.58 22.52 -25.56
C SER A 57 -14.37 21.24 -24.76
N ALA A 58 -13.21 20.57 -24.88
CA ALA A 58 -12.93 19.36 -24.12
C ALA A 58 -12.81 19.70 -22.62
N THR A 59 -13.57 18.98 -21.81
CA THR A 59 -13.58 19.11 -20.36
C THR A 59 -12.47 18.30 -19.69
N ASP A 60 -11.88 17.36 -20.43
CA ASP A 60 -10.83 16.46 -19.97
C ASP A 60 -9.55 17.22 -19.59
N ARG A 61 -9.03 16.88 -18.41
CA ARG A 61 -7.85 17.50 -17.81
C ARG A 61 -6.89 16.43 -17.35
N TRP A 62 -5.61 16.78 -17.35
CA TRP A 62 -4.55 15.94 -16.80
C TRP A 62 -3.75 16.70 -15.75
N ALA A 63 -3.09 15.99 -14.85
CA ALA A 63 -2.16 16.55 -13.89
C ALA A 63 -1.07 15.52 -13.57
N SER A 64 0.15 15.95 -13.29
CA SER A 64 1.18 15.08 -12.71
C SER A 64 1.17 15.21 -11.19
N GLY A 65 1.37 14.11 -10.47
CA GLY A 65 1.39 14.15 -9.01
C GLY A 65 1.71 12.81 -8.38
N SER A 66 1.42 12.71 -7.09
CA SER A 66 1.48 11.43 -6.36
C SER A 66 0.18 11.17 -5.61
N LEU A 67 -0.26 9.92 -5.62
CA LEU A 67 -1.31 9.37 -4.78
C LEU A 67 -0.64 8.59 -3.64
N ALA A 68 -1.12 8.77 -2.41
CA ALA A 68 -0.72 8.01 -1.24
C ALA A 68 -1.95 7.40 -0.57
N ILE A 69 -1.83 6.13 -0.18
CA ILE A 69 -2.89 5.36 0.48
C ILE A 69 -2.34 4.82 1.79
N LEU A 70 -3.00 5.17 2.89
CA LEU A 70 -2.67 4.73 4.26
C LEU A 70 -3.69 3.69 4.71
N TYR A 71 -3.41 2.41 4.51
CA TYR A 71 -4.35 1.35 4.87
C TYR A 71 -4.50 1.20 6.39
N ARG A 72 -5.65 0.66 6.85
CA ARG A 72 -5.97 0.52 8.28
C ARG A 72 -5.07 -0.46 9.03
N ASP A 73 -4.51 -1.42 8.33
CA ASP A 73 -3.58 -2.43 8.84
C ASP A 73 -2.13 -1.92 8.99
N GLY A 74 -1.86 -0.65 8.66
CA GLY A 74 -0.52 -0.07 8.67
C GLY A 74 0.23 -0.21 7.34
N THR A 75 -0.38 -0.79 6.30
CA THR A 75 0.21 -0.85 4.95
C THR A 75 0.22 0.53 4.31
N TYR A 76 1.33 0.87 3.64
CA TYR A 76 1.49 2.10 2.84
C TYR A 76 1.66 1.75 1.37
N ALA A 77 0.91 2.45 0.50
CA ALA A 77 1.14 2.44 -0.94
C ALA A 77 1.19 3.87 -1.47
N ALA A 78 2.08 4.13 -2.42
CA ALA A 78 2.08 5.37 -3.18
C ALA A 78 2.38 5.14 -4.65
N VAL A 79 1.74 5.96 -5.49
CA VAL A 79 1.91 5.94 -6.95
C VAL A 79 2.17 7.36 -7.40
N THR A 80 3.33 7.59 -8.01
CA THR A 80 3.63 8.82 -8.76
C THR A 80 3.34 8.55 -10.22
N ALA A 81 2.38 9.27 -10.80
CA ALA A 81 1.90 9.06 -12.17
C ALA A 81 1.19 10.31 -12.70
N SER A 82 0.70 10.23 -13.94
CA SER A 82 -0.29 11.16 -14.47
C SER A 82 -1.69 10.80 -13.98
N PHE A 83 -2.51 11.82 -13.73
CA PHE A 83 -3.91 11.73 -13.37
C PHE A 83 -4.76 12.34 -14.48
N ARG A 84 -5.97 11.83 -14.67
CA ARG A 84 -6.95 12.38 -15.60
C ARG A 84 -8.29 12.59 -14.90
N ARG A 85 -9.01 13.63 -15.31
CA ARG A 85 -10.41 13.82 -14.94
C ARG A 85 -11.19 14.36 -16.13
N ILE A 86 -12.33 13.73 -16.42
CA ILE A 86 -13.16 14.06 -17.59
C ILE A 86 -13.98 15.34 -17.34
N ALA A 87 -14.36 15.60 -16.10
CA ALA A 87 -15.05 16.81 -15.66
C ALA A 87 -14.59 17.17 -14.23
N LYS A 88 -14.94 18.38 -13.75
CA LYS A 88 -14.50 18.87 -12.44
C LYS A 88 -14.93 17.93 -11.29
N ASP A 89 -16.17 17.44 -11.34
CA ASP A 89 -16.77 16.61 -10.29
C ASP A 89 -16.73 15.11 -10.62
N ALA A 90 -16.09 14.74 -11.73
CA ALA A 90 -15.90 13.35 -12.10
C ALA A 90 -14.78 12.71 -11.27
N PRO A 91 -14.83 11.38 -11.05
CA PRO A 91 -13.73 10.68 -10.40
C PRO A 91 -12.39 10.92 -11.10
N ILE A 92 -11.33 11.00 -10.30
CA ILE A 92 -9.96 11.13 -10.77
C ILE A 92 -9.43 9.74 -11.11
N SER A 93 -9.01 9.52 -12.35
CA SER A 93 -8.42 8.26 -12.79
C SER A 93 -6.89 8.37 -12.86
N LEU A 94 -6.18 7.28 -12.57
CA LEU A 94 -4.75 7.18 -12.80
C LEU A 94 -4.46 6.81 -14.26
N SER A 95 -3.52 7.49 -14.89
CA SER A 95 -3.01 7.16 -16.23
C SER A 95 -1.61 6.57 -16.09
N LEU A 96 -1.51 5.25 -16.13
CA LEU A 96 -0.22 4.55 -16.04
C LEU A 96 0.53 4.46 -17.37
N ASN A 97 -0.12 4.78 -18.49
CA ASN A 97 0.48 4.69 -19.83
C ASN A 97 1.54 5.78 -20.08
N GLU A 98 1.57 6.82 -19.24
CA GLU A 98 2.54 7.93 -19.30
C GLU A 98 3.73 7.70 -18.34
N GLY A 99 3.86 6.45 -17.88
CA GLY A 99 4.85 6.01 -16.91
C GLY A 99 4.43 6.30 -15.47
N TYR A 100 5.06 5.55 -14.56
CA TYR A 100 4.72 5.60 -13.15
C TYR A 100 5.89 5.17 -12.27
N VAL A 101 5.81 5.50 -11.00
CA VAL A 101 6.65 4.95 -9.92
C VAL A 101 5.74 4.47 -8.81
N ILE A 102 5.95 3.23 -8.36
CA ILE A 102 5.17 2.64 -7.26
C ILE A 102 6.10 2.39 -6.07
N ARG A 103 5.64 2.86 -4.91
CA ARG A 103 6.29 2.65 -3.62
C ARG A 103 5.37 1.88 -2.69
N LEU A 104 5.91 0.87 -2.03
CA LEU A 104 5.22 0.09 -1.01
C LEU A 104 5.98 0.13 0.30
N GLY A 105 5.27 -0.01 1.40
CA GLY A 105 5.86 0.09 2.72
C GLY A 105 4.86 -0.02 3.86
N THR A 106 5.22 0.59 4.98
CA THR A 106 4.39 0.69 6.17
C THR A 106 4.25 2.14 6.61
N TRP A 107 3.18 2.41 7.36
CA TRP A 107 3.03 3.64 8.10
C TRP A 107 2.55 3.36 9.51
N THR A 108 2.98 4.19 10.46
CA THR A 108 2.56 4.13 11.85
C THR A 108 2.34 5.54 12.38
N LYS A 109 1.40 5.69 13.33
CA LYS A 109 1.26 6.93 14.11
C LYS A 109 2.24 6.85 15.27
N THR A 110 3.14 7.83 15.42
CA THR A 110 4.22 7.77 16.41
C THR A 110 3.91 8.56 17.67
N ASP A 111 3.51 9.83 17.55
CA ASP A 111 3.23 10.78 18.65
C ASP A 111 2.08 11.74 18.27
N ASP A 112 1.77 12.73 19.12
CA ASP A 112 0.74 13.75 18.89
C ASP A 112 0.87 14.38 17.49
N ASN A 113 -0.04 13.97 16.61
CA ASN A 113 -0.22 14.46 15.23
C ASN A 113 0.97 14.16 14.29
N MET A 114 1.71 13.07 14.51
CA MET A 114 2.80 12.65 13.64
C MET A 114 2.60 11.22 13.11
N ILE A 115 3.00 10.99 11.86
CA ILE A 115 3.13 9.66 11.28
C ILE A 115 4.55 9.42 10.78
N ARG A 116 4.97 8.16 10.83
CA ARG A 116 6.20 7.67 10.22
C ARG A 116 5.83 6.76 9.06
N ILE A 117 6.40 7.02 7.89
CA ILE A 117 6.22 6.23 6.67
C ILE A 117 7.57 5.65 6.29
N GLU A 118 7.64 4.33 6.16
CA GLU A 118 8.82 3.62 5.66
C GLU A 118 8.44 2.90 4.37
N SER A 119 9.04 3.29 3.25
CA SER A 119 8.69 2.74 1.95
C SER A 119 9.88 2.61 1.02
N ARG A 120 9.78 1.71 0.05
CA ARG A 120 10.76 1.54 -1.02
C ARG A 120 10.08 1.56 -2.38
N GLU A 121 10.83 1.92 -3.41
CA GLU A 121 10.39 1.76 -4.78
C GLU A 121 10.39 0.27 -5.16
N VAL A 122 9.28 -0.19 -5.72
CA VAL A 122 9.11 -1.60 -6.13
C VAL A 122 8.86 -1.76 -7.62
N ALA A 123 8.43 -0.68 -8.30
CA ALA A 123 8.22 -0.67 -9.74
C ALA A 123 8.37 0.74 -10.28
N ARG A 124 8.83 0.82 -11.53
CA ARG A 124 8.91 2.04 -12.32
C ARG A 124 8.70 1.69 -13.78
N ASP A 125 8.01 2.56 -14.51
CA ASP A 125 7.94 2.52 -15.97
C ASP A 125 8.64 3.74 -16.58
N ALA A 126 9.37 3.50 -17.68
CA ALA A 126 10.51 4.29 -18.13
C ALA A 126 10.14 5.67 -18.72
N VAL A 127 8.86 5.96 -18.98
CA VAL A 127 8.45 7.28 -19.49
C VAL A 127 8.70 8.41 -18.48
N VAL A 128 8.82 8.09 -17.18
CA VAL A 128 9.14 9.05 -16.10
C VAL A 128 10.66 9.21 -15.89
N GLN A 129 11.52 8.46 -16.59
CA GLN A 129 12.97 8.66 -16.50
C GLN A 129 13.34 9.98 -17.21
N ARG A 130 13.88 10.95 -16.46
CA ARG A 130 14.55 12.10 -17.10
C ARG A 130 15.72 11.54 -17.90
N ALA A 131 15.87 12.00 -19.14
CA ALA A 131 16.97 11.59 -20.01
C ALA A 131 18.32 11.78 -19.28
N GLY A 132 19.00 10.69 -18.95
CA GLY A 132 20.28 10.68 -18.25
C GLY A 132 20.32 9.90 -16.93
N ASP A 133 19.17 9.52 -16.36
CA ASP A 133 19.15 8.68 -15.17
C ASP A 133 19.30 7.20 -15.56
N ALA A 134 20.40 6.57 -15.15
CA ALA A 134 20.55 5.12 -15.27
C ALA A 134 19.40 4.40 -14.54
N GLU A 135 18.89 3.32 -15.12
CA GLU A 135 17.82 2.53 -14.51
C GLU A 135 18.27 2.04 -13.12
N ALA A 136 17.65 2.59 -12.08
CA ALA A 136 17.98 2.24 -10.70
C ALA A 136 17.53 0.79 -10.42
N PRO A 137 18.32 0.00 -9.66
CA PRO A 137 17.94 -1.36 -9.32
C PRO A 137 16.64 -1.37 -8.51
N LEU A 138 15.73 -2.26 -8.90
CA LEU A 138 14.52 -2.57 -8.16
C LEU A 138 14.69 -3.86 -7.35
N PRO A 139 14.20 -3.94 -6.11
CA PRO A 139 13.61 -2.83 -5.34
C PRO A 139 14.68 -1.80 -4.92
N GLY A 140 14.29 -0.53 -4.92
CA GLY A 140 15.16 0.57 -4.48
C GLY A 140 15.39 0.56 -2.95
N PRO A 141 16.25 1.46 -2.43
CA PRO A 141 16.51 1.55 -1.00
C PRO A 141 15.25 1.96 -0.22
N VAL A 142 15.16 1.50 1.04
CA VAL A 142 14.12 1.92 1.97
C VAL A 142 14.34 3.39 2.33
N SER A 143 13.28 4.18 2.21
CA SER A 143 13.24 5.58 2.65
C SER A 143 12.26 5.71 3.81
N ALA A 144 12.70 6.36 4.88
CA ALA A 144 11.86 6.71 6.01
C ALA A 144 11.55 8.22 5.99
N ARG A 145 10.29 8.59 6.24
CA ARG A 145 9.85 9.97 6.37
C ARG A 145 8.96 10.11 7.59
N THR A 146 9.16 11.20 8.32
CA THR A 146 8.25 11.60 9.39
C THR A 146 7.42 12.77 8.88
N CYS A 147 6.11 12.67 9.03
CA CYS A 147 5.16 13.65 8.50
C CYS A 147 4.22 14.15 9.60
N ARG A 148 3.93 15.45 9.58
CA ARG A 148 2.97 16.10 10.46
C ARG A 148 1.57 16.00 9.88
N LEU A 149 0.60 15.64 10.72
CA LEU A 149 -0.83 15.69 10.43
C LEU A 149 -1.39 17.07 10.79
N ASP A 150 -2.12 17.68 9.87
CA ASP A 150 -2.88 18.91 10.09
C ASP A 150 -4.32 18.59 10.50
N LYS A 151 -4.74 19.08 11.68
CA LYS A 151 -6.08 18.91 12.25
C LYS A 151 -6.60 17.45 12.27
N PRO A 152 -5.83 16.48 12.80
CA PRO A 152 -6.30 15.10 12.88
C PRO A 152 -7.50 14.98 13.85
N SER A 153 -8.44 14.08 13.53
CA SER A 153 -9.60 13.78 14.37
C SER A 153 -9.81 12.27 14.54
N VAL A 154 -10.85 11.88 15.28
CA VAL A 154 -11.20 10.46 15.47
C VAL A 154 -11.74 9.83 14.18
N GLU A 155 -12.47 10.62 13.39
CA GLU A 155 -13.16 10.16 12.18
C GLU A 155 -12.35 10.40 10.90
N HIS A 156 -11.44 11.38 10.95
CA HIS A 156 -10.64 11.82 9.82
C HIS A 156 -9.17 11.82 10.18
N LEU A 157 -8.34 11.24 9.30
CA LEU A 157 -6.92 11.11 9.61
C LEU A 157 -6.24 12.49 9.65
N SER A 158 -6.48 13.36 8.67
CA SER A 158 -5.82 14.66 8.55
C SER A 158 -6.33 15.48 7.36
N ASP A 159 -6.52 16.79 7.52
CA ASP A 159 -6.83 17.70 6.40
C ASP A 159 -5.64 17.84 5.44
N ALA A 160 -4.42 17.69 5.95
CA ALA A 160 -3.19 17.67 5.18
C ALA A 160 -2.09 16.89 5.89
N ILE A 161 -1.18 16.27 5.15
CA ILE A 161 0.00 15.57 5.67
C ILE A 161 1.24 16.27 5.11
N HIS A 162 2.06 16.82 6.00
CA HIS A 162 3.28 17.52 5.64
C HIS A 162 4.51 16.67 5.97
N CYS A 163 5.17 16.14 4.96
CA CYS A 163 6.35 15.30 5.12
C CYS A 163 7.63 16.13 4.99
N ASN A 164 8.46 16.11 6.04
CA ASN A 164 9.76 16.78 6.03
C ASN A 164 10.78 15.92 5.27
N GLY A 165 11.45 16.51 4.27
CA GLY A 165 12.54 15.88 3.51
C GLY A 165 12.61 16.33 2.05
N GLY A 166 13.79 16.77 1.61
CA GLY A 166 14.17 17.05 0.20
C GLY A 166 13.44 18.19 -0.49
N ASN A 167 12.11 18.10 -0.63
CA ASN A 167 11.27 19.00 -1.41
C ASN A 167 9.88 19.23 -0.78
N GLY A 168 9.76 19.22 0.55
CA GLY A 168 8.52 19.57 1.27
C GLY A 168 7.25 18.94 0.67
N LEU A 169 7.09 17.61 0.79
CA LEU A 169 5.92 16.93 0.23
C LEU A 169 4.69 17.22 1.10
N THR A 170 3.71 17.92 0.53
CA THR A 170 2.39 18.09 1.15
C THR A 170 1.39 17.22 0.42
N LEU A 171 0.68 16.38 1.18
CA LEU A 171 -0.40 15.53 0.71
C LEU A 171 -1.72 16.06 1.28
N THR A 172 -2.75 16.17 0.46
CA THR A 172 -4.09 16.62 0.85
C THR A 172 -5.12 15.60 0.38
N PRO A 173 -6.29 15.50 1.02
CA PRO A 173 -7.40 14.76 0.46
C PRO A 173 -7.68 15.23 -0.98
N PRO A 174 -7.99 14.31 -1.90
CA PRO A 174 -8.28 14.67 -3.27
C PRO A 174 -9.58 15.50 -3.35
N ASP A 175 -9.67 16.41 -4.33
CA ASP A 175 -10.84 17.29 -4.54
C ASP A 175 -12.05 16.55 -5.14
N ALA A 176 -11.85 15.32 -5.60
CA ALA A 176 -12.88 14.39 -6.07
C ALA A 176 -12.47 12.94 -5.72
N PRO A 177 -13.41 11.98 -5.71
CA PRO A 177 -13.08 10.57 -5.49
C PRO A 177 -12.03 10.08 -6.49
N VAL A 178 -11.02 9.36 -6.02
CA VAL A 178 -10.04 8.71 -6.89
C VAL A 178 -10.56 7.33 -7.26
N ASP A 179 -10.57 7.01 -8.54
CA ASP A 179 -10.82 5.67 -9.02
C ASP A 179 -9.61 4.78 -8.71
N LEU A 180 -9.78 3.90 -7.73
CA LEU A 180 -8.76 2.97 -7.27
C LEU A 180 -8.93 1.57 -7.86
N ASN A 181 -9.88 1.34 -8.78
CA ASN A 181 -10.21 -0.02 -9.24
C ASN A 181 -9.00 -0.77 -9.83
N ASP A 182 -8.07 -0.05 -10.45
CA ASP A 182 -6.88 -0.65 -11.04
C ASP A 182 -5.77 -0.90 -10.00
N LEU A 183 -5.74 -0.13 -8.91
CA LEU A 183 -4.63 -0.08 -7.96
C LEU A 183 -4.38 -1.40 -7.22
N PRO A 184 -5.39 -2.09 -6.67
CA PRO A 184 -5.21 -3.42 -6.08
C PRO A 184 -4.63 -4.42 -7.07
N ARG A 185 -5.09 -4.42 -8.33
CA ARG A 185 -4.55 -5.32 -9.37
C ARG A 185 -3.10 -5.03 -9.69
N ILE A 186 -2.74 -3.74 -9.78
CA ILE A 186 -1.36 -3.30 -10.02
C ILE A 186 -0.46 -3.70 -8.85
N VAL A 187 -0.87 -3.42 -7.62
CA VAL A 187 -0.13 -3.77 -6.41
C VAL A 187 0.05 -5.29 -6.30
N ASP A 188 -1.02 -6.07 -6.48
CA ASP A 188 -0.98 -7.54 -6.42
C ASP A 188 -0.07 -8.14 -7.49
N ALA A 189 -0.13 -7.62 -8.73
CA ALA A 189 0.74 -8.07 -9.82
C ALA A 189 2.21 -7.80 -9.50
N LEU A 190 2.53 -6.68 -8.86
CA LEU A 190 3.88 -6.30 -8.50
C LEU A 190 4.42 -7.07 -7.30
N VAL A 191 3.59 -7.32 -6.28
CA VAL A 191 3.92 -8.18 -5.14
C VAL A 191 4.20 -9.60 -5.60
N LYS A 192 3.40 -10.15 -6.53
CA LYS A 192 3.64 -11.48 -7.11
C LYS A 192 4.91 -11.58 -7.95
N LYS A 193 5.31 -10.49 -8.63
CA LYS A 193 6.57 -10.43 -9.40
C LYS A 193 7.82 -10.29 -8.53
N THR A 194 7.69 -9.71 -7.34
CA THR A 194 8.80 -9.47 -6.41
C THR A 194 8.95 -10.52 -5.31
N ALA A 195 7.97 -11.43 -5.15
CA ALA A 195 8.11 -12.59 -4.30
C ALA A 195 9.17 -13.56 -4.89
N PRO A 196 10.23 -13.91 -4.13
CA PRO A 196 11.19 -14.91 -4.58
C PRO A 196 10.46 -16.25 -4.79
N ARG A 197 10.74 -16.90 -5.92
CA ARG A 197 10.33 -18.29 -6.17
C ARG A 197 11.05 -19.25 -5.23
#